data_AF-A0A819EQF9-F1
#
_entry.id   AF-A0A819EQF9-F1
#
_cell.length_a   1.000
_cell.length_b   1.000
_cell.length_c   1.000
_cell.angle_alpha   90.00
_cell.angle_beta   90.00
_cell.angle_gamma   90.00
#
_symmetry.space_group_name_H-M   'P 1'
#
loop_
_entity.id
_entity.type
_entity.pdbx_description
1 polymer ?
#
loop_
_entity_poly.entity_id
_entity_poly.type
_entity_poly.pdbx_seq_one_letter_code
_entity_poly.pdbx_strand_id
1 'polypeptide(L)'
;MATSLSQTNSNTLEYGVMGSMLSIPANYNHSMIVFYSSQGINEGIKEWGQLMQREYTRTNQHRLNDLTINYLGYYTDNGAYYYYNTEKGINYEETVVNVRHQISLPFHYIQLDSWWYYKGIGDGVSQWTARPDIFPDGLQTVHRRLENIPLAAHNRYWAFDTVYKQNYSFVLDESNKKALPIGNDSFWIDLFSQAHDWGLVLYEQDWLDRQTIDFLPTRTDIDLGHQWLMSMGEAGEKIGMNIQYCMSLPRHILTALQIPRVTHARTSTDYAFHLHGKAQQWTIGISSMFADAMGLAPFKDVFWSTSFQPGSPYKPDAEEVLPEREILIATLSTGPVGPGDAINYTNVQRIMKCCREDGLILKPDLPLTMINRLASDWAFYNGVSQGELYSTRTTINDQTFHVIFASAMKQDYLVYPSMIGAQPGVIWSYDNSSVVSTFDDANPLNVSASKCHDLFICLWYVSPIIELEESTKYALLGEWNKWTAISHQRIISIDNQIINDIAIIDLQGAPGETVSIVVFHFTLQSVTVNCRMSTDIGRARLIVTTSSVVCA
;
A
#
# COMPACT_ATOMS: atom_id res chain seq x y z
N MET A 1 2.55 -17.21 -16.70
CA MET A 1 2.64 -15.94 -17.46
C MET A 1 1.93 -15.95 -18.81
N ALA A 2 1.66 -17.10 -19.44
CA ALA A 2 1.13 -17.20 -20.80
C ALA A 2 -0.38 -17.47 -20.94
N THR A 3 -1.14 -17.40 -19.84
CA THR A 3 -2.60 -17.66 -19.85
C THR A 3 -3.39 -16.49 -20.46
N SER A 4 -4.48 -16.82 -21.14
CA SER A 4 -5.50 -15.91 -21.64
C SER A 4 -6.88 -16.34 -21.12
N LEU A 5 -7.74 -15.37 -20.86
CA LEU A 5 -9.15 -15.55 -20.56
C LEU A 5 -9.95 -14.71 -21.55
N SER A 6 -10.95 -15.29 -22.19
CA SER A 6 -11.91 -14.61 -23.05
C SER A 6 -13.33 -14.97 -22.63
N GLN A 7 -14.26 -14.06 -22.90
CA GLN A 7 -15.70 -14.30 -22.74
C GLN A 7 -16.33 -14.27 -24.13
N THR A 8 -16.93 -15.38 -24.56
CA THR A 8 -17.66 -15.48 -25.83
C THR A 8 -19.16 -15.46 -25.54
N ASN A 9 -19.85 -14.43 -26.04
CA ASN A 9 -21.23 -14.08 -25.66
C ASN A 9 -21.39 -13.90 -24.14
N SER A 10 -22.60 -13.73 -23.62
CA SER A 10 -22.80 -13.45 -22.18
C SER A 10 -22.50 -14.64 -21.25
N ASN A 11 -22.44 -15.89 -21.76
CA ASN A 11 -22.54 -17.09 -20.93
C ASN A 11 -21.37 -18.09 -21.07
N THR A 12 -20.37 -17.83 -21.91
CA THR A 12 -19.24 -18.74 -22.09
C THR A 12 -17.94 -18.05 -21.71
N LEU A 13 -17.19 -18.67 -20.79
CA LEU A 13 -15.82 -18.29 -20.46
C LEU A 13 -14.87 -19.32 -21.08
N GLU A 14 -13.92 -18.83 -21.85
CA GLU A 14 -12.87 -19.62 -22.49
C GLU A 14 -11.53 -19.25 -21.86
N TYR A 15 -10.73 -20.25 -21.52
CA TYR A 15 -9.42 -20.06 -20.93
C TYR A 15 -8.41 -20.99 -21.59
N GLY A 16 -7.16 -20.55 -21.66
CA GLY A 16 -6.10 -21.35 -22.24
C GLY A 16 -4.80 -20.59 -22.40
N VAL A 17 -3.90 -21.13 -23.20
CA VAL A 17 -2.67 -20.45 -23.60
C VAL A 17 -3.00 -19.32 -24.57
N MET A 18 -2.33 -18.18 -24.46
CA MET A 18 -2.46 -17.08 -25.42
C MET A 18 -2.22 -17.59 -26.85
N GLY A 19 -3.14 -17.29 -27.77
CA GLY A 19 -3.06 -17.76 -29.15
C GLY A 19 -1.86 -17.24 -29.96
N SER A 20 -1.11 -16.27 -29.43
CA SER A 20 0.14 -15.77 -30.01
C SER A 20 1.37 -16.63 -29.71
N MET A 21 1.27 -17.64 -28.83
CA MET A 21 2.38 -18.53 -28.53
C MET A 21 2.76 -19.36 -29.75
N LEU A 22 4.06 -19.35 -30.10
CA LEU A 22 4.56 -20.02 -31.30
C LEU A 22 4.67 -21.54 -31.13
N SER A 23 4.86 -21.99 -29.90
CA SER A 23 4.89 -23.40 -29.54
C SER A 23 4.37 -23.60 -28.13
N ILE A 24 3.83 -24.80 -27.90
CA ILE A 24 3.48 -25.29 -26.56
C ILE A 24 4.32 -26.55 -26.35
N PRO A 25 5.16 -26.61 -25.30
CA PRO A 25 5.98 -27.77 -25.01
C PRO A 25 5.15 -29.05 -24.88
N ALA A 26 5.74 -30.18 -25.27
CA ALA A 26 5.11 -31.48 -25.03
C ALA A 26 4.87 -31.66 -23.52
N ASN A 27 3.69 -32.19 -23.16
CA ASN A 27 3.24 -32.38 -21.78
C ASN A 27 3.04 -31.08 -20.98
N TYR A 28 2.88 -29.93 -21.63
CA TYR A 28 2.48 -28.69 -20.96
C TYR A 28 1.12 -28.88 -20.26
N ASN A 29 1.04 -28.46 -18.99
CA ASN A 29 -0.18 -28.54 -18.19
C ASN A 29 -0.71 -27.14 -17.90
N HIS A 30 -2.02 -26.99 -17.99
CA HIS A 30 -2.74 -25.79 -17.60
C HIS A 30 -3.90 -26.19 -16.69
N SER A 31 -4.05 -25.49 -15.58
CA SER A 31 -5.12 -25.75 -14.61
C SER A 31 -5.90 -24.47 -14.35
N MET A 32 -7.20 -24.62 -14.13
CA MET A 32 -8.10 -23.54 -13.76
C MET A 32 -8.71 -23.86 -12.40
N ILE A 33 -8.74 -22.87 -11.52
CA ILE A 33 -9.45 -22.94 -10.25
C ILE A 33 -10.63 -21.98 -10.35
N VAL A 34 -11.83 -22.50 -10.08
CA VAL A 34 -13.03 -21.70 -9.88
C VAL A 34 -13.33 -21.73 -8.38
N PHE A 35 -13.46 -20.55 -7.78
CA PHE A 35 -13.71 -20.39 -6.36
C PHE A 35 -15.00 -19.61 -6.15
N TYR A 36 -15.80 -20.00 -5.15
CA TYR A 36 -17.08 -19.36 -4.83
C TYR A 36 -17.27 -19.30 -3.31
N SER A 37 -17.84 -18.20 -2.83
CA SER A 37 -18.26 -18.04 -1.44
C SER A 37 -19.69 -17.49 -1.38
N SER A 38 -20.51 -18.07 -0.51
CA SER A 38 -21.85 -17.55 -0.21
C SER A 38 -21.82 -16.29 0.68
N GLN A 39 -20.64 -15.94 1.22
CA GLN A 39 -20.41 -14.75 2.04
C GLN A 39 -19.94 -13.53 1.22
N GLY A 40 -19.95 -13.64 -0.12
CA GLY A 40 -19.61 -12.56 -1.04
C GLY A 40 -18.18 -12.60 -1.57
N ILE A 41 -17.85 -11.63 -2.42
CA ILE A 41 -16.59 -11.58 -3.18
C ILE A 41 -15.36 -11.38 -2.29
N ASN A 42 -15.47 -10.61 -1.19
CA ASN A 42 -14.35 -10.38 -0.28
C ASN A 42 -13.87 -11.71 0.33
N GLU A 43 -14.79 -12.53 0.86
CA GLU A 43 -14.43 -13.83 1.43
C GLU A 43 -13.99 -14.82 0.32
N GLY A 44 -14.68 -14.81 -0.82
CA GLY A 44 -14.31 -15.67 -1.95
C GLY A 44 -12.89 -15.40 -2.48
N ILE A 45 -12.50 -14.13 -2.65
CA ILE A 45 -11.15 -13.76 -3.09
C ILE A 45 -10.11 -14.05 -1.99
N LYS A 46 -10.45 -13.83 -0.72
CA LYS A 46 -9.58 -14.15 0.41
C LYS A 46 -9.29 -15.64 0.51
N GLU A 47 -10.31 -16.50 0.50
CA GLU A 47 -10.14 -17.95 0.60
C GLU A 47 -9.43 -18.52 -0.65
N TRP A 48 -9.76 -18.03 -1.84
CA TRP A 48 -9.02 -18.33 -3.07
C TRP A 48 -7.55 -17.95 -2.94
N GLY A 49 -7.27 -16.73 -2.46
CA GLY A 49 -5.92 -16.23 -2.23
C GLY A 49 -5.13 -17.09 -1.24
N GLN A 50 -5.75 -17.49 -0.13
CA GLN A 50 -5.15 -18.39 0.85
C GLN A 50 -4.85 -19.76 0.26
N LEU A 51 -5.73 -20.31 -0.58
CA LEU A 51 -5.45 -21.53 -1.33
C LEU A 51 -4.24 -21.35 -2.24
N MET A 52 -4.21 -20.29 -3.05
CA MET A 52 -3.10 -20.00 -3.95
C MET A 52 -1.78 -19.82 -3.19
N GLN A 53 -1.77 -19.08 -2.08
CA GLN A 53 -0.57 -18.91 -1.25
C GLN A 53 -0.07 -20.25 -0.69
N ARG A 54 -0.98 -21.14 -0.25
CA ARG A 54 -0.60 -22.49 0.21
C ARG A 54 -0.02 -23.35 -0.91
N GLU A 55 -0.67 -23.40 -2.07
CA GLU A 55 -0.22 -24.21 -3.22
C GLU A 55 1.17 -23.80 -3.70
N TYR A 56 1.48 -22.50 -3.68
CA TYR A 56 2.78 -21.98 -4.09
C TYR A 56 3.77 -21.81 -2.93
N THR A 57 3.43 -22.26 -1.71
CA THR A 57 4.24 -22.11 -0.49
C THR A 57 4.70 -20.67 -0.27
N ARG A 58 3.84 -19.70 -0.62
CA ARG A 58 4.14 -18.29 -0.42
C ARG A 58 4.14 -17.99 1.08
N THR A 59 5.18 -17.32 1.54
CA THR A 59 5.25 -16.77 2.90
C THR A 59 5.12 -15.26 2.86
N ASN A 60 4.58 -14.68 3.93
CA ASN A 60 4.50 -13.22 4.09
C ASN A 60 5.67 -12.65 4.89
N GLN A 61 6.72 -13.44 5.15
CA GLN A 61 7.83 -13.04 6.00
C GLN A 61 8.54 -11.79 5.46
N HIS A 62 8.84 -11.73 4.16
CA HIS A 62 9.48 -10.54 3.58
C HIS A 62 8.54 -9.35 3.59
N ARG A 63 7.26 -9.52 3.23
CA ARG A 63 6.23 -8.46 3.30
C ARG A 63 6.15 -7.86 4.71
N LEU A 64 6.08 -8.69 5.75
CA LEU A 64 5.92 -8.24 7.13
C LEU A 64 7.17 -7.55 7.69
N ASN A 65 8.36 -7.86 7.17
CA ASN A 65 9.62 -7.25 7.61
C ASN A 65 10.17 -6.21 6.63
N ASP A 66 9.44 -5.86 5.57
CA ASP A 66 9.91 -4.90 4.58
C ASP A 66 9.91 -3.49 5.19
N LEU A 67 11.08 -2.85 5.18
CA LEU A 67 11.25 -1.52 5.73
C LEU A 67 10.37 -0.49 5.01
N THR A 68 10.25 -0.61 3.67
CA THR A 68 9.50 0.37 2.87
C THR A 68 8.00 0.27 3.09
N ILE A 69 7.55 -0.92 3.49
CA ILE A 69 6.17 -1.17 3.90
C ILE A 69 5.98 -0.60 5.31
N ASN A 70 6.84 -0.91 6.28
CA ASN A 70 6.55 -0.62 7.69
C ASN A 70 6.79 0.83 8.13
N TYR A 71 7.71 1.55 7.50
CA TYR A 71 8.09 2.89 7.92
C TYR A 71 7.75 3.95 6.87
N LEU A 72 7.56 5.19 7.33
CA LEU A 72 7.35 6.34 6.46
C LEU A 72 8.59 6.57 5.57
N GLY A 73 8.37 6.64 4.26
CA GLY A 73 9.40 6.99 3.28
C GLY A 73 9.13 8.32 2.60
N TYR A 74 10.03 8.74 1.71
CA TYR A 74 9.80 9.88 0.81
C TYR A 74 9.94 9.42 -0.64
N TYR A 75 8.98 9.78 -1.51
CA TYR A 75 8.94 9.30 -2.90
C TYR A 75 9.18 10.44 -3.90
N THR A 76 9.89 10.13 -4.99
CA THR A 76 10.13 11.04 -6.11
C THR A 76 9.49 10.56 -7.41
N ASP A 77 8.48 9.69 -7.28
CA ASP A 77 7.72 9.01 -8.35
C ASP A 77 6.80 9.98 -9.14
N ASN A 78 6.25 9.52 -10.27
CA ASN A 78 5.40 10.27 -11.18
C ASN A 78 4.11 10.78 -10.51
N GLY A 79 4.15 12.02 -10.07
CA GLY A 79 3.15 12.70 -9.25
C GLY A 79 3.81 13.53 -8.14
N ALA A 80 5.01 13.16 -7.70
CA ALA A 80 5.80 13.91 -6.73
C ALA A 80 6.30 15.25 -7.28
N TYR A 81 6.61 16.18 -6.39
CA TYR A 81 7.19 17.48 -6.73
C TYR A 81 8.57 17.36 -7.39
N TYR A 82 9.41 16.43 -6.94
CA TYR A 82 10.78 16.25 -7.46
C TYR A 82 10.89 15.20 -8.57
N TYR A 83 9.78 14.80 -9.21
CA TYR A 83 9.81 13.96 -10.40
C TYR A 83 10.29 14.76 -11.62
N TYR A 84 11.48 14.46 -12.15
CA TYR A 84 12.18 15.27 -13.17
C TYR A 84 12.25 16.78 -12.86
N ASN A 85 12.31 17.12 -11.57
CA ASN A 85 12.38 18.47 -11.04
C ASN A 85 13.29 18.50 -9.80
N THR A 86 14.02 19.58 -9.61
CA THR A 86 14.94 19.79 -8.48
C THR A 86 14.62 21.10 -7.77
N GLU A 87 15.19 21.28 -6.59
CA GLU A 87 15.26 22.62 -6.00
C GLU A 87 16.01 23.57 -6.95
N LYS A 88 15.56 24.82 -6.99
CA LYS A 88 16.04 25.78 -7.98
C LYS A 88 17.54 26.04 -7.82
N GLY A 89 18.29 25.79 -8.90
CA GLY A 89 19.71 26.09 -8.97
C GLY A 89 20.63 25.03 -8.36
N ILE A 90 20.10 23.86 -7.97
CA ILE A 90 20.89 22.74 -7.47
C ILE A 90 20.53 21.44 -8.20
N ASN A 91 21.40 20.43 -8.07
CA ASN A 91 21.22 19.10 -8.63
C ASN A 91 20.35 18.22 -7.71
N TYR A 92 20.11 16.99 -8.15
CA TYR A 92 19.33 16.02 -7.38
C TYR A 92 20.01 15.55 -6.12
N GLU A 93 21.34 15.41 -6.13
CA GLU A 93 22.10 15.05 -4.94
C GLU A 93 21.81 15.98 -3.77
N GLU A 94 21.95 17.29 -3.99
CA GLU A 94 21.65 18.30 -2.98
C GLU A 94 20.15 18.37 -2.66
N THR A 95 19.28 18.19 -3.67
CA THR A 95 17.82 18.20 -3.46
C THR A 95 17.38 17.08 -2.51
N VAL A 96 17.84 15.84 -2.74
CA VAL A 96 17.49 14.68 -1.92
C VAL A 96 18.04 14.80 -0.50
N VAL A 97 19.26 15.31 -0.36
CA VAL A 97 19.86 15.60 0.96
C VAL A 97 19.08 16.72 1.68
N ASN A 98 18.63 17.74 0.96
CA ASN A 98 17.80 18.80 1.54
C ASN A 98 16.42 18.29 1.96
N VAL A 99 15.79 17.39 1.20
CA VAL A 99 14.53 16.75 1.58
C VAL A 99 14.66 16.08 2.96
N ARG A 100 15.71 15.27 3.16
CA ARG A 100 15.97 14.56 4.42
C ARG A 100 16.15 15.49 5.61
N HIS A 101 16.86 16.61 5.42
CA HIS A 101 17.25 17.50 6.51
C HIS A 101 16.29 18.67 6.75
N GLN A 102 15.50 19.07 5.75
CA GLN A 102 14.63 20.26 5.83
C GLN A 102 13.15 19.91 6.00
N ILE A 103 12.72 18.69 5.66
CA ILE A 103 11.36 18.23 5.97
C ILE A 103 11.39 17.52 7.32
N SER A 104 10.68 18.07 8.31
CA SER A 104 10.62 17.53 9.67
C SER A 104 9.69 16.31 9.79
N LEU A 105 10.02 15.24 9.07
CA LEU A 105 9.35 13.94 9.12
C LEU A 105 10.38 12.82 9.36
N PRO A 106 10.02 11.76 10.09
CA PRO A 106 10.89 10.63 10.37
C PRO A 106 10.97 9.69 9.14
N PHE A 107 11.59 10.15 8.06
CA PHE A 107 11.79 9.30 6.88
C PHE A 107 12.84 8.23 7.13
N HIS A 108 12.49 6.97 6.87
CA HIS A 108 13.40 5.81 7.01
C HIS A 108 14.01 5.38 5.68
N TYR A 109 13.53 5.92 4.55
CA TYR A 109 14.12 5.69 3.24
C TYR A 109 13.67 6.77 2.26
N ILE A 110 14.40 6.86 1.13
CA ILE A 110 14.03 7.72 0.01
C ILE A 110 13.97 6.88 -1.26
N GLN A 111 12.90 7.05 -2.04
CA GLN A 111 12.75 6.43 -3.36
C GLN A 111 13.32 7.34 -4.45
N LEU A 112 14.13 6.77 -5.34
CA LEU A 112 14.73 7.41 -6.49
C LEU A 112 14.04 6.91 -7.77
N ASP A 113 13.27 7.79 -8.41
CA ASP A 113 12.51 7.41 -9.59
C ASP A 113 13.34 7.40 -10.89
N SER A 114 12.71 7.18 -12.04
CA SER A 114 13.31 7.02 -13.36
C SER A 114 14.25 8.13 -13.86
N TRP A 115 14.47 9.21 -13.13
CA TRP A 115 15.32 10.34 -13.52
C TRP A 115 16.83 10.10 -13.28
N TRP A 116 17.23 9.15 -12.43
CA TRP A 116 18.63 9.04 -11.98
C TRP A 116 19.60 8.22 -12.84
N TYR A 117 19.10 7.31 -13.69
CA TYR A 117 19.92 6.43 -14.52
C TYR A 117 19.86 6.78 -16.01
N TYR A 118 20.70 6.13 -16.81
CA TYR A 118 20.78 6.35 -18.26
C TYR A 118 19.63 5.65 -19.00
N LYS A 119 19.00 6.42 -19.89
CA LYS A 119 17.94 5.93 -20.78
C LYS A 119 18.48 5.73 -22.18
N GLY A 120 17.98 4.69 -22.85
CA GLY A 120 18.27 4.36 -24.24
C GLY A 120 17.08 4.65 -25.14
N ILE A 121 16.99 3.89 -26.23
CA ILE A 121 15.91 3.98 -27.19
C ILE A 121 14.54 3.77 -26.50
N GLY A 122 13.59 4.66 -26.80
CA GLY A 122 12.22 4.61 -26.28
C GLY A 122 12.09 5.02 -24.80
N ASP A 123 13.14 5.59 -24.22
CA ASP A 123 13.24 5.91 -22.80
C ASP A 123 13.28 4.68 -21.86
N GLY A 124 13.62 3.50 -22.40
CA GLY A 124 13.93 2.31 -21.62
C GLY A 124 15.32 2.41 -20.96
N VAL A 125 15.64 1.48 -20.06
CA VAL A 125 16.93 1.51 -19.34
C VAL A 125 18.06 1.08 -20.28
N SER A 126 19.02 1.96 -20.53
CA SER A 126 20.25 1.60 -21.26
C SER A 126 21.34 1.14 -20.31
N GLN A 127 21.53 1.87 -19.21
CA GLN A 127 22.47 1.53 -18.15
C GLN A 127 21.90 2.01 -16.81
N TRP A 128 21.74 1.06 -15.89
CA TRP A 128 21.15 1.31 -14.56
C TRP A 128 22.25 1.67 -13.55
N THR A 129 22.86 2.83 -13.75
CA THR A 129 23.88 3.40 -12.87
C THR A 129 23.62 4.89 -12.68
N ALA A 130 24.09 5.43 -11.56
CA ALA A 130 23.99 6.85 -11.25
C ALA A 130 24.68 7.70 -12.32
N ARG A 131 23.96 8.72 -12.78
CA ARG A 131 24.47 9.73 -13.70
C ARG A 131 25.27 10.80 -12.96
N PRO A 132 26.50 11.14 -13.37
CA PRO A 132 27.31 12.17 -12.70
C PRO A 132 26.70 13.59 -12.75
N ASP A 133 25.84 13.89 -13.72
CA ASP A 133 25.14 15.17 -13.77
C ASP A 133 23.96 15.27 -12.79
N ILE A 134 23.51 14.13 -12.24
CA ILE A 134 22.45 14.02 -11.24
C ILE A 134 23.06 13.84 -9.84
N PHE A 135 24.03 12.93 -9.73
CA PHE A 135 24.76 12.55 -8.52
C PHE A 135 26.27 12.64 -8.76
N PRO A 136 26.85 13.86 -8.72
CA PRO A 136 28.27 14.08 -9.03
C PRO A 136 29.22 13.30 -8.12
N ASP A 137 28.84 13.05 -6.85
CA ASP A 137 29.67 12.32 -5.89
C ASP A 137 29.29 10.84 -5.77
N GLY A 138 28.29 10.40 -6.56
CA GLY A 138 27.80 9.03 -6.63
C GLY A 138 26.90 8.61 -5.44
N LEU A 139 26.06 7.58 -5.67
CA LEU A 139 25.03 7.14 -4.71
C LEU A 139 25.59 6.69 -3.36
N GLN A 140 26.80 6.13 -3.30
CA GLN A 140 27.44 5.77 -2.02
C GLN A 140 27.70 7.00 -1.14
N THR A 141 28.07 8.14 -1.75
CA THR A 141 28.26 9.39 -1.03
C THR A 141 26.92 9.95 -0.58
N VAL A 142 25.90 9.91 -1.45
CA VAL A 142 24.53 10.31 -1.11
C VAL A 142 24.01 9.51 0.08
N HIS A 143 24.15 8.18 0.07
CA HIS A 143 23.73 7.30 1.15
C HIS A 143 24.36 7.69 2.49
N ARG A 144 25.67 7.98 2.53
CA ARG A 144 26.34 8.50 3.73
C ARG A 144 25.82 9.87 4.17
N ARG A 145 25.56 10.78 3.22
CA ARG A 145 25.01 12.12 3.49
C ARG A 145 23.56 12.08 3.99
N LEU A 146 22.85 10.99 3.72
CA LEU A 146 21.51 10.69 4.24
C LEU A 146 21.56 9.90 5.56
N GLU A 147 22.69 9.94 6.29
CA GLU A 147 22.86 9.22 7.56
C GLU A 147 22.70 7.69 7.42
N ASN A 148 22.95 7.18 6.22
CA ASN A 148 22.81 5.77 5.85
C ASN A 148 21.37 5.23 5.89
N ILE A 149 20.34 6.09 5.83
CA ILE A 149 18.98 5.58 5.62
C ILE A 149 18.90 4.86 4.27
N PRO A 150 18.21 3.72 4.17
CA PRO A 150 18.08 2.97 2.93
C PRO A 150 17.51 3.76 1.74
N LEU A 151 17.77 3.23 0.55
CA LEU A 151 17.20 3.72 -0.70
C LEU A 151 16.25 2.69 -1.32
N ALA A 152 15.21 3.18 -1.98
CA ALA A 152 14.41 2.43 -2.94
C ALA A 152 14.68 3.01 -4.34
N ALA A 153 14.66 2.20 -5.40
CA ALA A 153 14.92 2.73 -6.73
C ALA A 153 14.12 2.05 -7.84
N HIS A 154 13.63 2.90 -8.72
CA HIS A 154 12.84 2.56 -9.89
C HIS A 154 13.69 1.99 -11.04
N ASN A 155 13.10 1.07 -11.81
CA ASN A 155 13.60 0.59 -13.10
C ASN A 155 12.45 0.47 -14.12
N ARG A 156 12.66 0.93 -15.36
CA ARG A 156 11.70 0.75 -16.48
C ARG A 156 11.82 -0.65 -17.11
N TYR A 157 11.22 -0.83 -18.28
CA TYR A 157 11.63 -1.85 -19.23
C TYR A 157 13.08 -1.61 -19.73
N TRP A 158 13.73 -2.66 -20.25
CA TRP A 158 15.10 -2.57 -20.77
C TRP A 158 15.12 -2.10 -22.24
N ALA A 159 15.94 -1.10 -22.55
CA ALA A 159 16.06 -0.58 -23.91
C ALA A 159 16.78 -1.59 -24.82
N PHE A 160 16.44 -1.61 -26.11
CA PHE A 160 17.12 -2.46 -27.10
C PHE A 160 18.65 -2.23 -27.14
N ASP A 161 19.09 -0.99 -26.94
CA ASP A 161 20.48 -0.56 -26.92
C ASP A 161 21.11 -0.59 -25.51
N THR A 162 20.54 -1.37 -24.58
CA THR A 162 21.15 -1.57 -23.26
C THR A 162 22.58 -2.08 -23.36
N VAL A 163 23.48 -1.50 -22.56
CA VAL A 163 24.89 -1.88 -22.54
C VAL A 163 25.10 -3.28 -21.98
N TYR A 164 24.16 -3.76 -21.16
CA TYR A 164 24.25 -5.06 -20.50
C TYR A 164 24.21 -6.25 -21.47
N LYS A 165 23.57 -6.10 -22.65
CA LYS A 165 23.53 -7.16 -23.67
C LYS A 165 24.90 -7.55 -24.26
N GLN A 166 25.95 -6.77 -23.98
CA GLN A 166 27.32 -7.08 -24.40
C GLN A 166 27.96 -8.19 -23.55
N ASN A 167 27.56 -8.28 -22.28
CA ASN A 167 28.17 -9.17 -21.29
C ASN A 167 27.18 -10.22 -20.76
N TYR A 168 25.88 -9.98 -20.94
CA TYR A 168 24.80 -10.82 -20.42
C TYR A 168 23.80 -11.18 -21.53
N SER A 169 23.01 -12.20 -21.24
CA SER A 169 22.06 -12.84 -22.13
C SER A 169 20.74 -12.07 -22.13
N PHE A 170 20.48 -11.37 -23.24
CA PHE A 170 19.26 -10.62 -23.45
C PHE A 170 18.50 -11.13 -24.67
N VAL A 171 17.19 -11.30 -24.54
CA VAL A 171 16.29 -11.39 -25.70
C VAL A 171 16.08 -9.99 -26.24
N LEU A 172 16.14 -9.85 -27.56
CA LEU A 172 16.01 -8.56 -28.22
C LEU A 172 14.73 -8.53 -29.07
N ASP A 173 14.05 -7.39 -29.05
CA ASP A 173 12.94 -7.07 -29.95
C ASP A 173 13.25 -5.75 -30.63
N GLU A 174 13.88 -5.84 -31.81
CA GLU A 174 14.28 -4.69 -32.60
C GLU A 174 13.08 -3.86 -33.07
N SER A 175 11.97 -4.53 -33.41
CA SER A 175 10.77 -3.87 -33.94
C SER A 175 10.13 -2.97 -32.89
N ASN A 176 10.04 -3.44 -31.65
CA ASN A 176 9.48 -2.68 -30.54
C ASN A 176 10.53 -1.95 -29.69
N LYS A 177 11.81 -2.03 -30.11
CA LYS A 177 12.97 -1.34 -29.52
C LYS A 177 13.17 -1.67 -28.03
N LYS A 178 12.97 -2.93 -27.65
CA LYS A 178 13.09 -3.43 -26.28
C LYS A 178 14.07 -4.59 -26.17
N ALA A 179 14.56 -4.82 -24.97
CA ALA A 179 15.31 -6.01 -24.62
C ALA A 179 14.75 -6.60 -23.31
N LEU A 180 15.15 -7.81 -22.97
CA LEU A 180 14.80 -8.43 -21.69
C LEU A 180 15.92 -9.40 -21.26
N PRO A 181 16.44 -9.31 -20.03
CA PRO A 181 17.39 -10.28 -19.53
C PRO A 181 16.71 -11.65 -19.39
N ILE A 182 17.34 -12.69 -19.93
CA ILE A 182 16.81 -14.07 -19.87
C ILE A 182 16.91 -14.63 -18.45
N GLY A 183 17.91 -14.19 -17.69
CA GLY A 183 18.09 -14.59 -16.30
C GLY A 183 18.78 -15.95 -16.10
N ASN A 184 19.36 -16.51 -17.17
CA ASN A 184 20.14 -17.75 -17.14
C ASN A 184 21.64 -17.52 -16.87
N ASP A 185 22.04 -16.30 -16.55
CA ASP A 185 23.40 -15.89 -16.18
C ASP A 185 23.41 -15.02 -14.91
N SER A 186 24.55 -14.38 -14.61
CA SER A 186 24.73 -13.62 -13.37
C SER A 186 24.12 -12.21 -13.37
N PHE A 187 23.45 -11.78 -14.46
CA PHE A 187 22.99 -10.39 -14.62
C PHE A 187 22.31 -9.81 -13.38
N TRP A 188 21.29 -10.49 -12.86
CA TRP A 188 20.51 -9.98 -11.71
C TRP A 188 21.31 -9.99 -10.41
N ILE A 189 22.17 -10.99 -10.21
CA ILE A 189 23.05 -11.05 -9.04
C ILE A 189 24.04 -9.89 -9.06
N ASP A 190 24.67 -9.65 -10.20
CA ASP A 190 25.66 -8.59 -10.35
C ASP A 190 25.00 -7.21 -10.24
N LEU A 191 23.82 -7.02 -10.81
CA LEU A 191 23.03 -5.79 -10.70
C LEU A 191 22.64 -5.51 -9.24
N PHE A 192 22.06 -6.48 -8.53
CA PHE A 192 21.62 -6.29 -7.15
C PHE A 192 22.78 -6.19 -6.16
N SER A 193 23.89 -6.88 -6.39
CA SER A 193 25.09 -6.75 -5.55
C SER A 193 25.65 -5.32 -5.64
N GLN A 194 25.78 -4.78 -6.85
CA GLN A 194 26.20 -3.39 -7.06
C GLN A 194 25.19 -2.40 -6.46
N ALA A 195 23.90 -2.71 -6.54
CA ALA A 195 22.84 -1.89 -5.96
C ALA A 195 22.91 -1.80 -4.43
N HIS A 196 23.15 -2.95 -3.80
CA HIS A 196 23.26 -3.08 -2.36
C HIS A 196 24.43 -2.24 -1.80
N ASP A 197 25.54 -2.11 -2.54
CA ASP A 197 26.73 -1.34 -2.12
C ASP A 197 26.48 0.15 -1.90
N TRP A 198 25.42 0.72 -2.49
CA TRP A 198 25.01 2.11 -2.25
C TRP A 198 23.75 2.24 -1.40
N GLY A 199 23.36 1.19 -0.69
CA GLY A 199 22.30 1.23 0.31
C GLY A 199 20.90 0.92 -0.21
N LEU A 200 20.77 0.32 -1.39
CA LEU A 200 19.47 -0.10 -1.91
C LEU A 200 18.90 -1.28 -1.11
N VAL A 201 17.62 -1.18 -0.74
CA VAL A 201 16.87 -2.26 -0.09
C VAL A 201 15.62 -2.69 -0.86
N LEU A 202 15.15 -1.85 -1.79
CA LEU A 202 13.97 -2.12 -2.62
C LEU A 202 14.23 -1.78 -4.08
N TYR A 203 14.13 -2.78 -4.95
CA TYR A 203 14.11 -2.62 -6.39
C TYR A 203 12.67 -2.53 -6.90
N GLU A 204 12.31 -1.42 -7.52
CA GLU A 204 11.01 -1.25 -8.15
C GLU A 204 11.09 -1.61 -9.64
N GLN A 205 10.40 -2.69 -10.02
CA GLN A 205 10.20 -3.02 -11.43
C GLN A 205 8.92 -2.38 -11.93
N ASP A 206 9.06 -1.26 -12.63
CA ASP A 206 7.95 -0.55 -13.27
C ASP A 206 7.82 -0.91 -14.76
N TRP A 207 6.77 -0.41 -15.39
CA TRP A 207 6.43 -0.61 -16.80
C TRP A 207 6.32 -2.11 -17.15
N LEU A 208 5.88 -2.93 -16.19
CA LEU A 208 5.67 -4.36 -16.37
C LEU A 208 4.66 -4.64 -17.50
N ASP A 209 3.61 -3.83 -17.60
CA ASP A 209 2.66 -3.89 -18.71
C ASP A 209 3.33 -3.57 -20.04
N ARG A 210 4.14 -2.51 -20.16
CA ARG A 210 4.85 -2.14 -21.39
C ARG A 210 5.86 -3.19 -21.80
N GLN A 211 6.64 -3.71 -20.84
CA GLN A 211 7.59 -4.79 -21.09
C GLN A 211 6.90 -6.09 -21.50
N THR A 212 5.63 -6.31 -21.15
CA THR A 212 4.91 -7.54 -21.51
C THR A 212 4.04 -7.41 -22.76
N ILE A 213 3.33 -6.28 -22.91
CA ILE A 213 2.41 -6.03 -24.01
C ILE A 213 3.18 -5.62 -25.26
N ASP A 214 4.14 -4.71 -25.13
CA ASP A 214 4.85 -4.14 -26.27
C ASP A 214 6.10 -4.95 -26.66
N PHE A 215 6.54 -5.91 -25.84
CA PHE A 215 7.63 -6.82 -26.17
C PHE A 215 7.05 -8.10 -26.77
N LEU A 216 7.26 -8.30 -28.07
CA LEU A 216 6.73 -9.46 -28.78
C LEU A 216 7.20 -10.80 -28.17
N PRO A 217 8.48 -10.97 -27.78
CA PRO A 217 8.95 -12.25 -27.25
C PRO A 217 8.18 -12.78 -26.04
N THR A 218 7.77 -11.93 -25.08
CA THR A 218 6.96 -12.36 -23.93
C THR A 218 5.53 -12.76 -24.29
N ARG A 219 5.09 -12.47 -25.52
CA ARG A 219 3.78 -12.88 -26.05
C ARG A 219 3.87 -14.05 -27.03
N THR A 220 5.07 -14.46 -27.43
CA THR A 220 5.29 -15.55 -28.39
C THR A 220 6.05 -16.74 -27.81
N ASP A 221 6.74 -16.52 -26.69
CA ASP A 221 7.42 -17.54 -25.90
C ASP A 221 6.67 -17.77 -24.58
N ILE A 222 6.35 -19.04 -24.30
CA ILE A 222 5.48 -19.44 -23.19
C ILE A 222 6.17 -19.30 -21.82
N ASP A 223 7.50 -19.40 -21.79
CA ASP A 223 8.29 -19.47 -20.56
C ASP A 223 9.05 -18.16 -20.27
N LEU A 224 9.39 -17.39 -21.30
CA LEU A 224 10.28 -16.22 -21.18
C LEU A 224 9.87 -15.23 -20.09
N GLY A 225 8.58 -14.87 -20.02
CA GLY A 225 8.10 -13.93 -19.01
C GLY A 225 8.18 -14.48 -17.58
N HIS A 226 8.04 -15.79 -17.40
CA HIS A 226 8.20 -16.44 -16.09
C HIS A 226 9.68 -16.53 -15.71
N GLN A 227 10.54 -16.96 -16.63
CA GLN A 227 12.00 -17.04 -16.43
C GLN A 227 12.60 -15.68 -16.03
N TRP A 228 12.20 -14.61 -16.71
CA TRP A 228 12.62 -13.25 -16.38
C TRP A 228 12.29 -12.85 -14.93
N LEU A 229 11.03 -13.04 -14.51
CA LEU A 229 10.63 -12.63 -13.16
C LEU A 229 11.22 -13.55 -12.07
N MET A 230 11.28 -14.86 -12.33
CA MET A 230 11.85 -15.82 -11.38
C MET A 230 13.34 -15.55 -11.15
N SER A 231 14.11 -15.31 -12.21
CA SER A 231 15.54 -15.01 -12.08
C SER A 231 15.82 -13.72 -11.30
N MET A 232 15.03 -12.67 -11.53
CA MET A 232 15.07 -11.43 -10.74
C MET A 232 14.73 -11.71 -9.27
N GLY A 233 13.70 -12.51 -9.02
CA GLY A 233 13.28 -12.93 -7.68
C GLY A 233 14.31 -13.74 -6.91
N GLU A 234 14.93 -14.73 -7.57
CA GLU A 234 15.97 -15.58 -7.00
C GLU A 234 17.22 -14.79 -6.65
N ALA A 235 17.60 -13.81 -7.49
CA ALA A 235 18.67 -12.88 -7.16
C ALA A 235 18.32 -12.00 -5.96
N GLY A 236 17.07 -11.52 -5.89
CA GLY A 236 16.57 -10.78 -4.74
C GLY A 236 16.68 -11.58 -3.45
N GLU A 237 16.35 -12.88 -3.50
CA GLU A 237 16.45 -13.75 -2.33
C GLU A 237 17.90 -13.93 -1.85
N LYS A 238 18.83 -14.16 -2.79
CA LYS A 238 20.25 -14.37 -2.50
C LYS A 238 20.93 -13.11 -1.92
N ILE A 239 20.58 -11.93 -2.41
CA ILE A 239 21.19 -10.66 -2.01
C ILE A 239 20.46 -10.00 -0.82
N GLY A 240 19.20 -10.38 -0.58
CA GLY A 240 18.37 -9.72 0.43
C GLY A 240 17.63 -8.49 -0.10
N MET A 241 17.41 -8.39 -1.41
CA MET A 241 16.71 -7.28 -2.06
C MET A 241 15.21 -7.56 -2.15
N ASN A 242 14.37 -6.68 -1.60
CA ASN A 242 12.93 -6.74 -1.82
C ASN A 242 12.58 -6.12 -3.19
N ILE A 243 11.41 -6.49 -3.72
CA ILE A 243 10.94 -6.07 -5.04
C ILE A 243 9.53 -5.47 -4.94
N GLN A 244 9.35 -4.30 -5.56
CA GLN A 244 8.06 -3.67 -5.82
C GLN A 244 7.67 -3.90 -7.28
N TYR A 245 6.42 -4.28 -7.55
CA TYR A 245 5.87 -4.35 -8.91
C TYR A 245 5.00 -3.14 -9.23
N CYS A 246 5.27 -2.49 -10.36
CA CYS A 246 4.53 -1.33 -10.84
C CYS A 246 4.06 -1.49 -12.29
N MET A 247 2.92 -0.85 -12.61
CA MET A 247 2.14 -1.12 -13.83
C MET A 247 1.91 -2.62 -14.09
N SER A 248 1.70 -3.40 -13.02
CA SER A 248 1.62 -4.85 -13.12
C SER A 248 0.26 -5.31 -13.66
N LEU A 249 0.27 -6.05 -14.77
CA LEU A 249 -0.87 -6.89 -15.16
C LEU A 249 -1.13 -8.02 -14.13
N PRO A 250 -2.35 -8.57 -14.04
CA PRO A 250 -2.69 -9.66 -13.11
C PRO A 250 -1.77 -10.88 -13.19
N ARG A 251 -1.21 -11.18 -14.36
CA ARG A 251 -0.25 -12.29 -14.56
C ARG A 251 1.07 -12.09 -13.81
N HIS A 252 1.54 -10.85 -13.63
CA HIS A 252 2.74 -10.56 -12.85
C HIS A 252 2.47 -10.80 -11.37
N ILE A 253 1.32 -10.30 -10.89
CA ILE A 253 0.85 -10.48 -9.52
C ILE A 253 0.65 -11.97 -9.18
N LEU A 254 0.09 -12.77 -10.09
CA LEU A 254 0.01 -14.22 -9.94
C LEU A 254 1.40 -14.88 -9.90
N THR A 255 2.35 -14.40 -10.69
CA THR A 255 3.72 -14.93 -10.68
C THR A 255 4.45 -14.60 -9.39
N ALA A 256 4.11 -13.49 -8.72
CA ALA A 256 4.65 -13.14 -7.41
C ALA A 256 4.34 -14.20 -6.34
N LEU A 257 3.34 -15.09 -6.52
CA LEU A 257 3.13 -16.23 -5.63
C LEU A 257 4.38 -17.12 -5.48
N GLN A 258 5.22 -17.18 -6.52
CA GLN A 258 6.47 -17.94 -6.54
C GLN A 258 7.70 -17.11 -6.13
N ILE A 259 7.53 -15.80 -5.86
CA ILE A 259 8.63 -14.88 -5.58
C ILE A 259 8.37 -14.18 -4.24
N PRO A 260 8.81 -14.76 -3.11
CA PRO A 260 8.58 -14.20 -1.77
C PRO A 260 9.13 -12.78 -1.59
N ARG A 261 10.17 -12.40 -2.35
CA ARG A 261 10.77 -11.05 -2.34
C ARG A 261 9.95 -9.98 -3.02
N VAL A 262 8.94 -10.34 -3.81
CA VAL A 262 7.94 -9.36 -4.23
C VAL A 262 7.02 -9.15 -3.04
N THR A 263 7.18 -8.02 -2.36
CA THR A 263 6.51 -7.73 -1.08
C THR A 263 5.26 -6.89 -1.28
N HIS A 264 5.23 -6.06 -2.34
CA HIS A 264 4.11 -5.17 -2.65
C HIS A 264 4.02 -4.85 -4.14
N ALA A 265 2.87 -4.32 -4.53
CA ALA A 265 2.63 -3.85 -5.89
C ALA A 265 1.75 -2.59 -5.89
N ARG A 266 1.98 -1.69 -6.85
CA ARG A 266 1.11 -0.54 -7.06
C ARG A 266 -0.27 -1.01 -7.54
N THR A 267 -1.30 -0.61 -6.82
CA THR A 267 -2.70 -1.00 -7.07
C THR A 267 -3.55 0.11 -7.68
N SER A 268 -2.90 1.20 -8.07
CA SER A 268 -3.47 2.40 -8.69
C SER A 268 -2.73 2.72 -9.99
N THR A 269 -3.25 3.70 -10.75
CA THR A 269 -2.46 4.38 -11.79
C THR A 269 -1.45 5.35 -11.16
N ASP A 270 -0.55 5.94 -11.94
CA ASP A 270 0.36 6.97 -11.43
C ASP A 270 -0.42 8.19 -10.89
N TYR A 271 0.03 8.76 -9.77
CA TYR A 271 -0.57 9.91 -9.13
C TYR A 271 -0.64 11.15 -10.05
N ALA A 272 0.32 11.32 -10.97
CA ALA A 272 0.25 12.38 -11.97
C ALA A 272 -1.05 12.37 -12.80
N PHE A 273 -1.67 11.20 -13.05
CA PHE A 273 -2.96 11.14 -13.76
C PHE A 273 -4.08 11.79 -12.95
N HIS A 274 -4.02 11.72 -11.62
CA HIS A 274 -4.94 12.44 -10.75
C HIS A 274 -4.75 13.95 -10.89
N LEU A 275 -3.51 14.43 -10.79
CA LEU A 275 -3.19 15.87 -10.93
C LEU A 275 -3.60 16.44 -12.29
N HIS A 276 -3.67 15.60 -13.33
CA HIS A 276 -4.17 15.96 -14.65
C HIS A 276 -5.69 15.80 -14.85
N GLY A 277 -6.44 15.38 -13.81
CA GLY A 277 -7.88 15.13 -13.89
C GLY A 277 -8.26 13.94 -14.77
N LYS A 278 -7.34 12.99 -14.96
CA LYS A 278 -7.51 11.82 -15.84
C LYS A 278 -7.91 10.55 -15.11
N ALA A 279 -7.73 10.49 -13.79
CA ALA A 279 -8.07 9.32 -12.98
C ALA A 279 -8.39 9.70 -11.52
N GLN A 280 -9.26 8.92 -10.88
CA GLN A 280 -9.41 8.91 -9.42
C GLN A 280 -8.42 7.91 -8.84
N GLN A 281 -7.18 8.34 -8.72
CA GLN A 281 -6.06 7.43 -8.49
C GLN A 281 -6.13 6.68 -7.14
N TRP A 282 -6.78 7.27 -6.14
CA TRP A 282 -7.03 6.70 -4.83
C TRP A 282 -8.02 5.51 -4.81
N THR A 283 -8.76 5.24 -5.90
CA THR A 283 -9.78 4.17 -5.93
C THR A 283 -9.14 2.79 -6.08
N ILE A 284 -8.62 2.25 -4.99
CA ILE A 284 -7.84 0.99 -4.99
C ILE A 284 -8.61 -0.21 -4.43
N GLY A 285 -9.92 -0.10 -4.14
CA GLY A 285 -10.65 -1.09 -3.35
C GLY A 285 -10.66 -2.52 -3.90
N ILE A 286 -10.73 -2.70 -5.22
CA ILE A 286 -10.75 -4.02 -5.88
C ILE A 286 -9.32 -4.52 -6.14
N SER A 287 -8.44 -3.65 -6.61
CA SER A 287 -7.03 -4.00 -6.86
C SER A 287 -6.29 -4.35 -5.57
N SER A 288 -6.60 -3.67 -4.46
CA SER A 288 -6.07 -4.00 -3.12
C SER A 288 -6.53 -5.37 -2.65
N MET A 289 -7.80 -5.72 -2.91
CA MET A 289 -8.34 -7.04 -2.58
C MET A 289 -7.59 -8.15 -3.32
N PHE A 290 -7.29 -7.93 -4.60
CA PHE A 290 -6.53 -8.88 -5.41
C PHE A 290 -5.07 -9.00 -4.99
N ALA A 291 -4.37 -7.88 -4.74
CA ALA A 291 -2.97 -7.90 -4.33
C ALA A 291 -2.78 -8.60 -2.96
N ASP A 292 -3.61 -8.30 -1.97
CA ASP A 292 -3.51 -8.93 -0.65
C ASP A 292 -3.87 -10.41 -0.67
N ALA A 293 -4.84 -10.82 -1.49
CA ALA A 293 -5.14 -12.23 -1.71
C ALA A 293 -3.92 -13.01 -2.22
N MET A 294 -3.03 -12.37 -2.97
CA MET A 294 -1.77 -12.95 -3.45
C MET A 294 -0.61 -12.78 -2.47
N GLY A 295 -0.86 -12.27 -1.25
CA GLY A 295 0.13 -12.08 -0.20
C GLY A 295 1.03 -10.84 -0.41
N LEU A 296 0.60 -9.87 -1.22
CA LEU A 296 1.31 -8.61 -1.45
C LEU A 296 0.66 -7.48 -0.66
N ALA A 297 1.43 -6.49 -0.22
CA ALA A 297 0.84 -5.26 0.30
C ALA A 297 0.39 -4.36 -0.88
N PRO A 298 -0.86 -3.88 -0.91
CA PRO A 298 -1.31 -2.87 -1.88
C PRO A 298 -0.60 -1.54 -1.68
N PHE A 299 0.03 -0.99 -2.72
CA PHE A 299 0.63 0.34 -2.71
C PHE A 299 -0.25 1.34 -3.47
N LYS A 300 -0.68 2.42 -2.81
CA LYS A 300 -1.48 3.49 -3.42
C LYS A 300 -0.70 4.38 -4.36
N ASP A 301 0.63 4.40 -4.36
CA ASP A 301 1.49 5.43 -4.98
C ASP A 301 1.74 6.68 -4.10
N VAL A 302 2.63 7.54 -4.56
CA VAL A 302 2.95 8.85 -4.02
C VAL A 302 1.72 9.76 -3.93
N PHE A 303 1.81 10.81 -3.10
CA PHE A 303 0.79 11.84 -2.95
C PHE A 303 1.37 13.17 -2.49
N TRP A 304 0.58 14.24 -2.61
CA TRP A 304 0.84 15.52 -1.95
C TRP A 304 0.04 15.63 -0.66
N SER A 305 0.67 16.12 0.40
CA SER A 305 0.02 16.41 1.68
C SER A 305 -0.61 17.80 1.75
N THR A 306 -0.35 18.66 0.77
CA THR A 306 -0.99 19.97 0.59
C THR A 306 -1.66 20.06 -0.78
N SER A 307 -2.70 20.91 -0.87
CA SER A 307 -3.46 21.05 -2.12
C SER A 307 -2.64 21.70 -3.23
N PHE A 308 -1.70 22.60 -2.89
CA PHE A 308 -0.92 23.34 -3.86
C PHE A 308 0.58 23.21 -3.61
N GLN A 309 1.30 22.81 -4.66
CA GLN A 309 2.76 22.68 -4.69
C GLN A 309 3.33 23.64 -5.76
N PRO A 310 3.73 24.86 -5.39
CA PRO A 310 4.14 25.88 -6.36
C PRO A 310 5.41 25.50 -7.10
N GLY A 311 5.40 25.65 -8.43
CA GLY A 311 6.54 25.27 -9.27
C GLY A 311 6.68 23.77 -9.51
N SER A 312 5.64 22.98 -9.19
CA SER A 312 5.61 21.57 -9.56
C SER A 312 5.68 21.40 -11.08
N PRO A 313 6.23 20.28 -11.59
CA PRO A 313 6.45 20.05 -13.02
C PRO A 313 5.18 19.66 -13.79
N TYR A 314 4.00 19.71 -13.15
CA TYR A 314 2.72 19.34 -13.74
C TYR A 314 2.05 20.56 -14.38
N LYS A 315 0.74 20.48 -14.61
CA LYS A 315 -0.02 21.60 -15.17
C LYS A 315 0.02 22.82 -14.21
N PRO A 316 -0.08 24.07 -14.69
CA PRO A 316 0.03 25.28 -13.85
C PRO A 316 -0.98 25.35 -12.68
N ASP A 317 -2.12 24.70 -12.84
CA ASP A 317 -3.23 24.58 -11.89
C ASP A 317 -3.29 23.18 -11.25
N ALA A 318 -2.19 22.44 -11.19
CA ALA A 318 -2.15 21.13 -10.55
C ALA A 318 -2.50 21.28 -9.07
N GLU A 319 -3.50 20.54 -8.63
CA GLU A 319 -4.06 20.62 -7.29
C GLU A 319 -4.41 19.23 -6.79
N GLU A 320 -4.05 18.95 -5.53
CA GLU A 320 -4.63 17.84 -4.77
C GLU A 320 -5.87 18.34 -4.04
N VAL A 321 -7.03 17.87 -4.50
CA VAL A 321 -8.33 18.38 -4.05
C VAL A 321 -8.65 17.95 -2.62
N LEU A 322 -8.16 16.78 -2.19
CA LEU A 322 -8.43 16.23 -0.87
C LEU A 322 -7.21 15.49 -0.30
N PRO A 323 -6.14 16.20 0.11
CA PRO A 323 -4.87 15.58 0.51
C PRO A 323 -4.99 14.57 1.67
N GLU A 324 -5.94 14.80 2.57
CA GLU A 324 -6.21 13.87 3.67
C GLU A 324 -6.71 12.50 3.17
N ARG A 325 -7.45 12.45 2.06
CA ARG A 325 -7.90 11.18 1.46
C ARG A 325 -6.71 10.40 0.93
N GLU A 326 -5.76 11.06 0.27
CA GLU A 326 -4.58 10.38 -0.27
C GLU A 326 -3.76 9.73 0.85
N ILE A 327 -3.53 10.46 1.94
CA ILE A 327 -2.79 9.94 3.11
C ILE A 327 -3.59 8.81 3.78
N LEU A 328 -4.90 8.98 3.95
CA LEU A 328 -5.80 7.98 4.54
C LEU A 328 -5.76 6.67 3.75
N ILE A 329 -5.98 6.74 2.43
CA ILE A 329 -5.98 5.56 1.56
C ILE A 329 -4.60 4.91 1.54
N ALA A 330 -3.51 5.70 1.46
CA ALA A 330 -2.15 5.16 1.53
C ALA A 330 -1.92 4.41 2.86
N THR A 331 -2.35 4.98 3.98
CA THR A 331 -2.21 4.36 5.32
C THR A 331 -2.98 3.05 5.42
N LEU A 332 -4.25 3.06 5.02
CA LEU A 332 -5.15 1.91 5.14
C LEU A 332 -4.94 0.86 4.04
N SER A 333 -4.11 1.14 3.03
CA SER A 333 -3.72 0.17 2.00
C SER A 333 -2.83 -0.97 2.52
N THR A 334 -2.23 -0.81 3.70
CA THR A 334 -1.18 -1.68 4.29
C THR A 334 0.16 -1.72 3.54
N GLY A 335 0.29 -1.05 2.39
CA GLY A 335 1.56 -0.87 1.68
C GLY A 335 2.39 0.30 2.19
N PRO A 336 3.36 0.76 1.37
CA PRO A 336 4.16 1.95 1.64
C PRO A 336 3.31 3.23 1.74
N VAL A 337 3.76 4.15 2.58
CA VAL A 337 3.26 5.53 2.67
C VAL A 337 4.43 6.46 2.34
N GLY A 338 4.31 7.20 1.24
CA GLY A 338 5.36 8.06 0.71
C GLY A 338 4.81 9.39 0.20
N PRO A 339 4.88 10.49 0.98
CA PRO A 339 4.65 11.83 0.44
C PRO A 339 5.71 12.20 -0.60
N GLY A 340 5.33 13.07 -1.54
CA GLY A 340 6.19 13.63 -2.58
C GLY A 340 6.15 15.16 -2.63
N ASP A 341 5.86 15.81 -1.50
CA ASP A 341 5.73 17.26 -1.36
C ASP A 341 7.06 18.01 -1.52
N ALA A 342 7.04 19.26 -1.99
CA ALA A 342 8.21 20.12 -1.96
C ALA A 342 8.63 20.48 -0.52
N ILE A 343 9.91 20.80 -0.37
CA ILE A 343 10.43 21.45 0.85
C ILE A 343 9.63 22.75 1.10
N ASN A 344 9.27 23.01 2.36
CA ASN A 344 8.40 24.11 2.81
C ASN A 344 6.92 24.03 2.39
N TYR A 345 6.51 23.05 1.59
CA TYR A 345 5.11 22.82 1.19
C TYR A 345 4.57 21.47 1.68
N THR A 346 5.20 20.91 2.70
CA THR A 346 4.82 19.65 3.34
C THR A 346 3.98 19.91 4.60
N ASN A 347 2.80 19.29 4.70
CA ASN A 347 1.98 19.30 5.90
C ASN A 347 2.36 18.13 6.83
N VAL A 348 3.33 18.37 7.71
CA VAL A 348 3.84 17.39 8.68
C VAL A 348 2.73 16.81 9.55
N GLN A 349 1.87 17.65 10.14
CA GLN A 349 0.81 17.21 11.04
C GLN A 349 -0.17 16.25 10.35
N ARG A 350 -0.50 16.53 9.10
CA ARG A 350 -1.41 15.70 8.31
C ARG A 350 -0.79 14.35 7.95
N ILE A 351 0.50 14.34 7.55
CA ILE A 351 1.22 13.10 7.25
C ILE A 351 1.38 12.26 8.52
N MET A 352 1.74 12.86 9.65
CA MET A 352 1.93 12.16 10.93
C MET A 352 0.65 11.50 11.49
N LYS A 353 -0.51 11.68 10.85
CA LYS A 353 -1.71 10.86 11.15
C LYS A 353 -1.56 9.39 10.72
N CYS A 354 -0.61 9.07 9.84
CA CYS A 354 -0.37 7.69 9.37
C CYS A 354 0.53 6.84 10.27
N CYS A 355 1.35 7.47 11.13
CA CYS A 355 2.45 6.79 11.84
C CYS A 355 2.65 7.32 13.26
N ARG A 356 3.45 6.59 14.04
CA ARG A 356 4.02 7.04 15.32
C ARG A 356 5.03 8.17 15.14
N GLU A 357 5.45 8.81 16.24
CA GLU A 357 6.52 9.81 16.23
C GLU A 357 7.84 9.33 15.59
N ASP A 358 8.14 8.03 15.65
CA ASP A 358 9.32 7.41 15.06
C ASP A 358 9.14 6.95 13.60
N GLY A 359 7.99 7.24 12.98
CA GLY A 359 7.72 6.91 11.58
C GLY A 359 7.22 5.49 11.32
N LEU A 360 7.04 4.66 12.36
CA LEU A 360 6.39 3.35 12.20
C LEU A 360 4.91 3.55 11.84
N ILE A 361 4.51 3.06 10.66
CA ILE A 361 3.15 3.25 10.12
C ILE A 361 2.15 2.42 10.94
N LEU A 362 1.05 3.05 11.35
CA LEU A 362 -0.04 2.40 12.07
C LEU A 362 -0.99 1.77 11.05
N LYS A 363 -1.05 0.44 11.00
CA LYS A 363 -1.76 -0.28 9.94
C LYS A 363 -2.89 -1.15 10.48
N PRO A 364 -3.98 -1.31 9.72
CA PRO A 364 -4.91 -2.39 9.94
C PRO A 364 -4.28 -3.75 9.55
N ASP A 365 -4.94 -4.84 9.92
CA ASP A 365 -4.46 -6.20 9.60
C ASP A 365 -4.64 -6.54 8.13
N LEU A 366 -5.64 -5.95 7.50
CA LEU A 366 -6.00 -6.16 6.10
C LEU A 366 -6.04 -4.81 5.38
N PRO A 367 -5.80 -4.76 4.06
CA PRO A 367 -6.00 -3.52 3.33
C PRO A 367 -7.46 -3.08 3.32
N LEU A 368 -7.67 -1.78 3.16
CA LEU A 368 -8.95 -1.20 2.84
C LEU A 368 -9.44 -1.70 1.47
N THR A 369 -10.58 -2.40 1.47
CA THR A 369 -11.14 -3.00 0.25
C THR A 369 -12.62 -2.67 0.09
N MET A 370 -13.11 -2.74 -1.15
CA MET A 370 -14.51 -2.53 -1.45
C MET A 370 -15.39 -3.55 -0.74
N ILE A 371 -16.51 -3.12 -0.15
CA ILE A 371 -17.44 -4.04 0.51
C ILE A 371 -18.26 -4.83 -0.51
N ASN A 372 -18.66 -6.05 -0.13
CA ASN A 372 -19.45 -6.97 -0.95
C ASN A 372 -20.65 -6.32 -1.66
N ARG A 373 -21.41 -5.50 -0.93
CA ARG A 373 -22.64 -4.89 -1.45
C ARG A 373 -22.34 -3.99 -2.66
N LEU A 374 -21.32 -3.16 -2.56
CA LEU A 374 -20.97 -2.21 -3.61
C LEU A 374 -20.36 -2.92 -4.83
N ALA A 375 -19.54 -3.96 -4.60
CA ALA A 375 -19.04 -4.81 -5.69
C ALA A 375 -20.18 -5.54 -6.42
N SER A 376 -21.21 -6.00 -5.69
CA SER A 376 -22.40 -6.60 -6.28
C SER A 376 -23.22 -5.59 -7.09
N ASP A 377 -23.45 -4.40 -6.55
CA ASP A 377 -24.17 -3.34 -7.25
C ASP A 377 -23.41 -2.96 -8.54
N TRP A 378 -22.09 -2.83 -8.46
CA TRP A 378 -21.25 -2.57 -9.63
C TRP A 378 -21.49 -3.58 -10.77
N ALA A 379 -21.59 -4.87 -10.44
CA ALA A 379 -21.94 -5.91 -11.41
C ALA A 379 -23.37 -5.79 -11.95
N PHE A 380 -24.37 -5.51 -11.09
CA PHE A 380 -25.77 -5.34 -11.50
C PHE A 380 -26.01 -4.10 -12.37
N TYR A 381 -25.22 -3.03 -12.17
CA TYR A 381 -25.29 -1.79 -12.95
C TYR A 381 -24.36 -1.80 -14.17
N ASN A 382 -24.17 -2.96 -14.81
CA ASN A 382 -23.36 -3.12 -16.03
C ASN A 382 -21.94 -2.53 -15.91
N GLY A 383 -21.31 -2.66 -14.74
CA GLY A 383 -19.98 -2.11 -14.52
C GLY A 383 -19.95 -0.61 -14.23
N VAL A 384 -21.07 0.01 -13.82
CA VAL A 384 -21.08 1.40 -13.34
C VAL A 384 -21.03 1.42 -11.80
N SER A 385 -19.91 1.89 -11.24
CA SER A 385 -19.75 2.07 -9.79
C SER A 385 -20.81 3.03 -9.24
N GLN A 386 -21.38 2.70 -8.06
CA GLN A 386 -22.35 3.53 -7.34
C GLN A 386 -21.70 4.40 -6.24
N GLY A 387 -20.37 4.45 -6.23
CA GLY A 387 -19.56 5.12 -5.23
C GLY A 387 -18.41 4.25 -4.77
N GLU A 388 -17.66 4.73 -3.79
CA GLU A 388 -16.56 3.99 -3.19
C GLU A 388 -16.85 3.84 -1.69
N LEU A 389 -17.16 2.62 -1.26
CA LEU A 389 -17.50 2.26 0.12
C LEU A 389 -16.68 1.06 0.53
N TYR A 390 -15.71 1.31 1.40
CA TYR A 390 -14.66 0.37 1.73
C TYR A 390 -14.68 0.04 3.23
N SER A 391 -14.14 -1.13 3.58
CA SER A 391 -13.86 -1.47 4.97
C SER A 391 -12.53 -2.17 5.14
N THR A 392 -11.99 -2.05 6.35
CA THR A 392 -10.85 -2.83 6.86
C THR A 392 -11.04 -3.11 8.35
N ARG A 393 -10.17 -3.91 8.95
CA ARG A 393 -10.22 -4.31 10.35
C ARG A 393 -8.85 -4.52 10.97
N THR A 394 -8.83 -4.46 12.30
CA THR A 394 -7.73 -4.88 13.17
C THR A 394 -8.31 -5.78 14.26
N THR A 395 -7.67 -6.91 14.54
CA THR A 395 -8.06 -7.83 15.61
C THR A 395 -6.98 -7.86 16.69
N ILE A 396 -7.29 -7.31 17.87
CA ILE A 396 -6.43 -7.41 19.05
C ILE A 396 -7.03 -8.45 19.98
N ASN A 397 -6.26 -9.50 20.30
CA ASN A 397 -6.76 -10.68 21.02
C ASN A 397 -8.01 -11.27 20.31
N ASP A 398 -9.18 -11.24 20.94
CA ASP A 398 -10.46 -11.70 20.42
C ASP A 398 -11.38 -10.56 19.95
N GLN A 399 -10.94 -9.30 20.06
CA GLN A 399 -11.71 -8.11 19.74
C GLN A 399 -11.37 -7.59 18.36
N THR A 400 -12.39 -7.44 17.49
CA THR A 400 -12.20 -6.93 16.12
C THR A 400 -12.79 -5.55 15.96
N PHE A 401 -11.96 -4.62 15.51
CA PHE A 401 -12.27 -3.22 15.27
C PHE A 401 -12.31 -2.98 13.77
N HIS A 402 -13.19 -2.10 13.30
CA HIS A 402 -13.34 -1.85 11.87
C HIS A 402 -13.20 -0.37 11.53
N VAL A 403 -12.76 -0.11 10.30
CA VAL A 403 -12.78 1.20 9.67
C VAL A 403 -13.73 1.13 8.48
N ILE A 404 -14.62 2.11 8.34
CA ILE A 404 -15.53 2.26 7.20
C ILE A 404 -15.19 3.58 6.51
N PHE A 405 -14.88 3.53 5.23
CA PHE A 405 -14.58 4.71 4.40
C PHE A 405 -15.61 4.83 3.28
N ALA A 406 -16.08 6.04 3.01
CA ALA A 406 -16.94 6.34 1.87
C ALA A 406 -16.46 7.58 1.11
N SER A 407 -16.54 7.54 -0.22
CA SER A 407 -16.33 8.72 -1.08
C SER A 407 -16.99 8.50 -2.44
N ALA A 408 -17.15 9.60 -3.20
CA ALA A 408 -17.77 9.58 -4.53
C ALA A 408 -19.14 8.86 -4.61
N MET A 409 -19.89 8.82 -3.49
CA MET A 409 -21.16 8.09 -3.40
C MET A 409 -22.23 8.71 -4.30
N LYS A 410 -22.93 7.87 -5.09
CA LYS A 410 -23.98 8.29 -6.04
C LYS A 410 -25.40 8.10 -5.52
N GLN A 411 -25.54 7.30 -4.47
CA GLN A 411 -26.79 7.06 -3.76
C GLN A 411 -26.50 6.80 -2.28
N ASP A 412 -27.54 6.94 -1.46
CA ASP A 412 -27.45 6.66 -0.03
C ASP A 412 -27.35 5.13 0.20
N TYR A 413 -26.60 4.74 1.23
CA TYR A 413 -26.42 3.34 1.64
C TYR A 413 -26.62 3.18 3.14
N LEU A 414 -27.30 2.08 3.52
CA LEU A 414 -27.29 1.59 4.89
C LEU A 414 -26.25 0.49 5.02
N VAL A 415 -25.27 0.70 5.91
CA VAL A 415 -24.23 -0.27 6.23
C VAL A 415 -24.60 -0.96 7.53
N TYR A 416 -24.80 -2.27 7.46
CA TYR A 416 -25.10 -3.11 8.61
C TYR A 416 -23.83 -3.81 9.10
N PRO A 417 -23.72 -4.19 10.39
CA PRO A 417 -22.53 -4.89 10.91
C PRO A 417 -22.13 -6.11 10.08
N SER A 418 -23.10 -6.92 9.67
CA SER A 418 -22.90 -8.13 8.86
C SER A 418 -22.25 -7.84 7.50
N MET A 419 -22.44 -6.65 6.91
CA MET A 419 -21.87 -6.30 5.60
C MET A 419 -20.35 -6.10 5.62
N ILE A 420 -19.78 -5.82 6.80
CA ILE A 420 -18.34 -5.63 7.01
C ILE A 420 -17.74 -6.72 7.89
N GLY A 421 -18.53 -7.76 8.24
CA GLY A 421 -18.13 -8.82 9.16
C GLY A 421 -17.90 -8.35 10.60
N ALA A 422 -18.56 -7.26 11.01
CA ALA A 422 -18.50 -6.73 12.36
C ALA A 422 -19.58 -7.35 13.26
N GLN A 423 -19.31 -7.41 14.55
CA GLN A 423 -20.33 -7.65 15.58
C GLN A 423 -21.03 -6.32 15.94
N PRO A 424 -22.23 -6.37 16.55
CA PRO A 424 -22.86 -5.19 17.14
C PRO A 424 -21.93 -4.51 18.14
N GLY A 425 -21.93 -3.18 18.13
CA GLY A 425 -21.02 -2.40 18.95
C GLY A 425 -21.35 -0.92 18.94
N VAL A 426 -20.31 -0.10 18.89
CA VAL A 426 -20.44 1.35 18.77
C VAL A 426 -19.71 1.87 17.53
N ILE A 427 -20.19 3.00 17.01
CA ILE A 427 -19.60 3.70 15.87
C ILE A 427 -19.39 5.18 16.18
N TRP A 428 -18.30 5.75 15.66
CA TRP A 428 -17.97 7.17 15.77
C TRP A 428 -17.25 7.66 14.51
N SER A 429 -17.28 8.98 14.27
CA SER A 429 -16.65 9.60 13.08
C SER A 429 -15.25 10.11 13.38
N TYR A 430 -14.37 10.07 12.38
CA TYR A 430 -12.95 10.42 12.54
C TYR A 430 -12.67 11.84 13.05
N ASP A 431 -13.62 12.75 12.87
CA ASP A 431 -13.55 14.14 13.27
C ASP A 431 -14.20 14.41 14.63
N ASN A 432 -14.87 13.42 15.24
CA ASN A 432 -15.57 13.61 16.50
C ASN A 432 -15.70 12.30 17.32
N SER A 433 -14.68 12.01 18.13
CA SER A 433 -14.69 10.88 19.09
C SER A 433 -15.56 11.12 20.33
N SER A 434 -16.14 12.31 20.50
CA SER A 434 -17.02 12.61 21.64
C SER A 434 -18.46 12.15 21.40
N VAL A 435 -18.84 11.91 20.15
CA VAL A 435 -20.18 11.45 19.77
C VAL A 435 -20.10 10.01 19.30
N VAL A 436 -20.63 9.12 20.13
CA VAL A 436 -20.63 7.68 19.91
C VAL A 436 -22.06 7.19 19.81
N SER A 437 -22.34 6.41 18.77
CA SER A 437 -23.67 5.86 18.51
C SER A 437 -23.63 4.34 18.58
N THR A 438 -24.76 3.72 18.91
CA THR A 438 -24.94 2.27 18.75
C THR A 438 -24.84 1.90 17.27
N PHE A 439 -24.19 0.77 16.98
CA PHE A 439 -24.10 0.19 15.64
C PHE A 439 -24.54 -1.27 15.69
N ASP A 440 -25.76 -1.52 15.25
CA ASP A 440 -26.39 -2.84 15.21
C ASP A 440 -27.41 -2.91 14.06
N ASP A 441 -28.15 -4.01 13.92
CA ASP A 441 -29.12 -4.17 12.82
C ASP A 441 -30.30 -3.20 12.89
N ALA A 442 -30.62 -2.66 14.08
CA ALA A 442 -31.65 -1.64 14.26
C ALA A 442 -31.11 -0.22 14.04
N ASN A 443 -29.80 -0.04 14.19
CA ASN A 443 -29.08 1.23 14.08
C ASN A 443 -27.92 1.12 13.06
N PRO A 444 -28.21 0.86 11.77
CA PRO A 444 -27.17 0.81 10.74
C PRO A 444 -26.57 2.19 10.48
N LEU A 445 -25.35 2.23 9.94
CA LEU A 445 -24.72 3.47 9.50
C LEU A 445 -25.40 3.95 8.20
N ASN A 446 -25.91 5.18 8.21
CA ASN A 446 -26.41 5.85 7.00
C ASN A 446 -25.28 6.63 6.31
N VAL A 447 -24.79 6.09 5.19
CA VAL A 447 -23.84 6.77 4.31
C VAL A 447 -24.63 7.56 3.27
N SER A 448 -24.64 8.89 3.40
CA SER A 448 -25.37 9.74 2.45
C SER A 448 -24.51 10.20 1.28
N ALA A 449 -25.01 10.06 0.06
CA ALA A 449 -24.39 10.58 -1.16
C ALA A 449 -24.24 12.10 -1.16
N SER A 450 -25.17 12.81 -0.50
CA SER A 450 -25.10 14.27 -0.37
C SER A 450 -23.94 14.76 0.51
N LYS A 451 -23.40 13.88 1.37
CA LYS A 451 -22.30 14.19 2.29
C LYS A 451 -20.99 13.53 1.87
N CYS A 452 -21.05 12.29 1.40
CA CYS A 452 -19.89 11.47 1.06
C CYS A 452 -19.56 11.50 -0.44
N HIS A 453 -19.52 12.70 -1.00
CA HIS A 453 -19.10 12.93 -2.39
C HIS A 453 -17.59 13.20 -2.46
N ASP A 454 -17.07 13.44 -3.67
CA ASP A 454 -15.62 13.43 -3.97
C ASP A 454 -14.79 14.58 -3.34
N LEU A 455 -15.43 15.46 -2.56
CA LEU A 455 -14.79 16.63 -1.92
C LEU A 455 -14.78 16.55 -0.39
N PHE A 456 -15.34 15.48 0.19
CA PHE A 456 -15.40 15.29 1.63
C PHE A 456 -14.91 13.91 2.02
N ILE A 457 -14.30 13.84 3.19
CA ILE A 457 -13.90 12.58 3.81
C ILE A 457 -15.06 12.09 4.67
N CYS A 458 -15.55 10.90 4.35
CA CYS A 458 -16.46 10.16 5.19
C CYS A 458 -15.72 8.93 5.75
N LEU A 459 -15.41 8.96 7.04
CA LEU A 459 -14.64 7.94 7.73
C LEU A 459 -15.23 7.68 9.12
N TRP A 460 -15.47 6.41 9.40
CA TRP A 460 -16.00 5.95 10.69
C TRP A 460 -15.21 4.77 11.22
N TYR A 461 -15.26 4.63 12.53
CA TYR A 461 -14.62 3.54 13.26
C TYR A 461 -15.67 2.79 14.07
N VAL A 462 -15.58 1.46 14.04
CA VAL A 462 -16.48 0.58 14.78
C VAL A 462 -15.67 -0.19 15.81
N SER A 463 -16.15 -0.16 17.06
CA SER A 463 -15.53 -0.86 18.18
C SER A 463 -16.54 -1.82 18.83
N PRO A 464 -16.12 -3.03 19.22
CA PRO A 464 -16.97 -3.94 19.98
C PRO A 464 -17.23 -3.37 21.38
N ILE A 465 -18.37 -3.74 21.96
CA ILE A 465 -18.70 -3.44 23.35
C ILE A 465 -18.17 -4.57 24.23
N ILE A 466 -17.42 -4.21 25.26
CA ILE A 466 -16.79 -5.14 26.20
C ILE A 466 -17.39 -4.91 27.59
N GLU A 467 -17.73 -5.99 28.30
CA GLU A 467 -18.27 -5.95 29.65
C GLU A 467 -17.13 -5.94 30.69
N LEU A 468 -17.23 -5.05 31.68
CA LEU A 468 -16.35 -5.06 32.86
C LEU A 468 -17.03 -5.80 34.01
N GLU A 469 -18.28 -5.40 34.31
CA GLU A 469 -19.20 -6.03 35.28
C GLU A 469 -20.57 -6.21 34.62
N GLU A 470 -21.50 -6.95 35.26
CA GLU A 470 -22.88 -7.18 34.77
C GLU A 470 -23.61 -5.88 34.36
N SER A 471 -23.22 -4.72 34.90
CA SER A 471 -23.87 -3.42 34.63
C SER A 471 -23.00 -2.38 33.92
N THR A 472 -21.68 -2.56 33.80
CA THR A 472 -20.77 -1.55 33.23
C THR A 472 -20.03 -2.08 32.02
N LYS A 473 -20.10 -1.32 30.92
CA LYS A 473 -19.51 -1.66 29.63
C LYS A 473 -18.61 -0.54 29.13
N TYR A 474 -17.68 -0.88 28.26
CA TYR A 474 -16.86 0.09 27.54
C TYR A 474 -16.60 -0.34 26.10
N ALA A 475 -16.13 0.59 25.28
CA ALA A 475 -15.58 0.33 23.97
C ALA A 475 -14.29 1.12 23.79
N LEU A 476 -13.22 0.45 23.36
CA LEU A 476 -11.95 1.11 23.04
C LEU A 476 -12.09 1.78 21.66
N LEU A 477 -12.01 3.11 21.61
CA LEU A 477 -12.07 3.86 20.35
C LEU A 477 -10.68 4.00 19.71
N GLY A 478 -9.62 4.04 20.53
CA GLY A 478 -8.24 4.04 20.07
C GLY A 478 -7.60 5.42 20.02
N GLU A 479 -6.51 5.53 19.26
CA GLU A 479 -5.78 6.79 19.05
C GLU A 479 -6.52 7.66 18.03
N TRP A 480 -7.40 8.55 18.53
CA TRP A 480 -8.40 9.22 17.70
C TRP A 480 -7.84 10.14 16.60
N ASN A 481 -6.63 10.65 16.80
CA ASN A 481 -5.98 11.58 15.87
C ASN A 481 -5.14 10.86 14.80
N LYS A 482 -5.26 9.53 14.67
CA LYS A 482 -4.61 8.72 13.61
C LYS A 482 -5.64 8.14 12.65
N TRP A 483 -5.21 7.84 11.43
CA TRP A 483 -6.06 7.20 10.42
C TRP A 483 -6.41 5.75 10.74
N THR A 484 -5.51 5.07 11.46
CA THR A 484 -5.74 3.74 12.00
C THR A 484 -5.83 3.85 13.52
N ALA A 485 -7.02 4.13 14.03
CA ALA A 485 -7.24 4.36 15.47
C ALA A 485 -6.84 3.15 16.33
N ILE A 486 -6.99 1.93 15.79
CA ILE A 486 -6.60 0.67 16.44
C ILE A 486 -5.64 -0.11 15.53
N SER A 487 -4.41 -0.33 15.97
CA SER A 487 -3.37 -1.05 15.23
C SER A 487 -2.46 -1.84 16.16
N HIS A 488 -1.86 -2.93 15.68
CA HIS A 488 -0.87 -3.70 16.45
C HIS A 488 0.41 -2.90 16.76
N GLN A 489 0.71 -1.87 15.97
CA GLN A 489 1.87 -1.00 16.22
C GLN A 489 1.67 -0.08 17.44
N ARG A 490 0.41 0.08 17.89
CA ARG A 490 0.04 0.92 19.03
C ARG A 490 -0.51 0.12 20.21
N ILE A 491 -1.39 -0.86 19.95
CA ILE A 491 -2.09 -1.63 20.98
C ILE A 491 -1.58 -3.07 20.92
N ILE A 492 -0.88 -3.48 21.97
CA ILE A 492 -0.27 -4.82 22.06
C ILE A 492 -1.32 -5.86 22.45
N SER A 493 -2.10 -5.55 23.48
CA SER A 493 -3.07 -6.47 24.08
C SER A 493 -4.20 -5.73 24.77
N ILE A 494 -5.35 -6.41 24.86
CA ILE A 494 -6.51 -6.02 25.67
C ILE A 494 -6.80 -7.19 26.62
N ASP A 495 -6.52 -7.01 27.90
CA ASP A 495 -6.75 -8.00 28.96
C ASP A 495 -7.95 -7.57 29.83
N ASN A 496 -9.06 -8.31 29.70
CA ASN A 496 -10.28 -8.06 30.47
C ASN A 496 -10.30 -8.99 31.70
N GLN A 497 -9.97 -8.45 32.86
CA GLN A 497 -9.94 -9.18 34.13
C GLN A 497 -11.32 -9.11 34.79
N ILE A 498 -12.22 -9.99 34.35
CA ILE A 498 -13.63 -10.04 34.81
C ILE A 498 -13.75 -10.16 36.34
N ILE A 499 -12.82 -10.84 37.01
CA ILE A 499 -12.86 -11.00 38.48
C ILE A 499 -12.54 -9.69 39.22
N ASN A 500 -11.77 -8.81 38.58
CA ASN A 500 -11.27 -7.58 39.17
C ASN A 500 -11.96 -6.33 38.61
N ASP A 501 -12.92 -6.51 37.70
CA ASP A 501 -13.70 -5.43 37.07
C ASP A 501 -12.82 -4.38 36.36
N ILE A 502 -11.70 -4.86 35.82
CA ILE A 502 -10.63 -4.06 35.21
C ILE A 502 -10.36 -4.56 33.79
N ALA A 503 -10.21 -3.64 32.84
CA ALA A 503 -9.53 -3.91 31.59
C ALA A 503 -8.17 -3.20 31.55
N ILE A 504 -7.15 -3.93 31.14
CA ILE A 504 -5.78 -3.44 30.95
C ILE A 504 -5.46 -3.48 29.46
N ILE A 505 -5.16 -2.32 28.89
CA ILE A 505 -4.74 -2.19 27.50
C ILE A 505 -3.26 -1.80 27.49
N ASP A 506 -2.40 -2.71 27.01
CA ASP A 506 -0.97 -2.44 26.87
C ASP A 506 -0.71 -1.67 25.57
N LEU A 507 -0.04 -0.52 25.71
CA LEU A 507 0.28 0.39 24.62
C LEU A 507 1.79 0.36 24.31
N GLN A 508 2.11 0.59 23.04
CA GLN A 508 3.47 0.75 22.55
C GLN A 508 3.58 2.03 21.73
N GLY A 509 4.67 2.77 21.91
CA GLY A 509 5.02 3.94 21.12
C GLY A 509 6.50 4.18 21.06
N ALA A 510 6.88 5.33 20.48
CA ALA A 510 8.25 5.79 20.54
C ALA A 510 8.59 6.16 22.00
N PRO A 511 9.85 5.98 22.46
CA PRO A 511 10.23 6.33 23.82
C PRO A 511 9.91 7.79 24.16
N GLY A 512 9.09 8.01 25.19
CA GLY A 512 8.65 9.35 25.61
C GLY A 512 7.49 9.97 24.83
N GLU A 513 7.01 9.34 23.75
CA GLU A 513 5.84 9.76 22.97
C GLU A 513 4.60 9.92 23.87
N THR A 514 3.76 10.92 23.61
CA THR A 514 2.47 11.06 24.29
C THR A 514 1.33 10.74 23.33
N VAL A 515 0.53 9.75 23.70
CA VAL A 515 -0.55 9.20 22.87
C VAL A 515 -1.90 9.51 23.49
N SER A 516 -2.83 10.07 22.72
CA SER A 516 -4.20 10.34 23.16
C SER A 516 -5.13 9.19 22.79
N ILE A 517 -5.45 8.31 23.75
CA ILE A 517 -6.39 7.21 23.56
C ILE A 517 -7.78 7.61 24.05
N VAL A 518 -8.81 7.26 23.28
CA VAL A 518 -10.21 7.48 23.66
C VAL A 518 -10.87 6.15 24.01
N VAL A 519 -11.61 6.16 25.12
CA VAL A 519 -12.48 5.06 25.57
C VAL A 519 -13.89 5.59 25.72
N PHE A 520 -14.87 4.91 25.13
CA PHE A 520 -16.27 5.15 25.41
C PHE A 520 -16.70 4.28 26.58
N HIS A 521 -16.95 4.90 27.73
CA HIS A 521 -17.41 4.21 28.93
C HIS A 521 -18.89 4.52 29.14
N PHE A 522 -19.75 3.51 29.34
CA PHE A 522 -21.21 3.72 29.35
C PHE A 522 -21.69 4.67 30.47
N THR A 523 -20.92 4.76 31.58
CA THR A 523 -21.18 5.72 32.67
C THR A 523 -20.50 7.08 32.47
N LEU A 524 -19.26 7.12 31.94
CA LEU A 524 -18.44 8.34 31.88
C LEU A 524 -18.52 9.04 30.52
N GLN A 525 -19.21 8.41 29.55
CA GLN A 525 -19.20 8.76 28.13
C GLN A 525 -17.79 8.67 27.53
N SER A 526 -17.48 9.44 26.49
CA SER A 526 -16.16 9.45 25.86
C SER A 526 -15.12 10.11 26.78
N VAL A 527 -14.13 9.33 27.21
CA VAL A 527 -12.99 9.79 28.01
C VAL A 527 -11.73 9.74 27.16
N THR A 528 -11.05 10.88 27.01
CA THR A 528 -9.73 10.96 26.36
C THR A 528 -8.64 10.95 27.42
N VAL A 529 -7.70 10.03 27.29
CA VAL A 529 -6.57 9.87 28.21
C VAL A 529 -5.26 10.01 27.45
N ASN A 530 -4.37 10.86 27.96
CA ASN A 530 -3.02 11.01 27.44
C ASN A 530 -2.08 10.04 28.14
N CYS A 531 -1.57 9.07 27.38
CA CYS A 531 -0.61 8.09 27.81
C CYS A 531 0.79 8.49 27.39
N ARG A 532 1.67 8.79 28.36
CA ARG A 532 3.08 9.03 28.09
C ARG A 532 3.83 7.71 28.09
N MET A 533 4.41 7.35 26.96
CA MET A 533 5.22 6.15 26.82
C MET A 533 6.49 6.25 27.69
N SER A 534 6.89 5.13 28.29
CA SER A 534 8.13 5.05 29.06
C SER A 534 9.35 5.41 28.20
N THR A 535 10.37 6.00 28.82
CA THR A 535 11.54 6.53 28.09
C THR A 535 12.57 5.45 27.73
N ASP A 536 12.43 4.25 28.30
CA ASP A 536 13.33 3.12 28.12
C ASP A 536 12.85 2.15 27.02
N ILE A 537 11.59 1.73 27.10
CA ILE A 537 11.00 0.69 26.22
C ILE A 537 9.77 1.17 25.45
N GLY A 538 9.34 2.43 25.62
CA GLY A 538 8.22 3.00 24.88
C GLY A 538 6.87 2.38 25.21
N ARG A 539 6.62 1.98 26.46
CA ARG A 539 5.34 1.34 26.86
C ARG A 539 4.55 2.19 27.84
N ALA A 540 3.23 2.01 27.83
CA ALA A 540 2.32 2.52 28.86
C ALA A 540 1.14 1.56 29.01
N ARG A 541 0.37 1.70 30.09
CA ARG A 541 -0.87 0.93 30.28
C ARG A 541 -2.07 1.84 30.46
N LEU A 542 -3.10 1.63 29.66
CA LEU A 542 -4.40 2.23 29.90
C LEU A 542 -5.22 1.25 30.76
N ILE A 543 -5.75 1.75 31.87
CA ILE A 543 -6.55 0.99 32.83
C ILE A 543 -7.97 1.53 32.79
N VAL A 544 -8.92 0.66 32.49
CA VAL A 544 -10.36 0.94 32.50
C VAL A 544 -10.96 0.19 33.69
N THR A 545 -11.68 0.90 34.54
CA THR A 545 -12.44 0.36 35.68
C THR A 545 -13.90 0.79 35.53
N THR A 546 -14.79 0.29 36.39
CA THR A 546 -16.20 0.69 36.39
C THR A 546 -16.48 2.18 36.67
N SER A 547 -15.48 2.93 37.16
CA SER A 547 -15.64 4.33 37.56
C SER A 547 -14.52 5.27 37.08
N SER A 548 -13.49 4.76 36.38
CA SER A 548 -12.37 5.57 35.93
C SER A 548 -11.66 4.98 34.70
N VAL A 549 -11.06 5.86 33.91
CA VAL A 549 -10.15 5.52 32.81
C VAL A 549 -8.87 6.32 33.02
N VAL A 550 -7.75 5.66 33.25
CA VAL A 550 -6.47 6.31 33.59
C VAL A 550 -5.31 5.64 32.86
N CYS A 551 -4.23 6.39 32.64
CA CYS A 551 -2.99 5.83 32.12
C CYS A 551 -1.95 5.70 33.23
N ALA A 552 -1.22 4.58 33.23
CA ALA A 552 -0.19 4.21 34.18
C ALA A 552 1.15 3.93 33.49
#